data_AF-A0A7C9CQJ9-F1
#
_entry.id   AF-A0A7C9CQJ9-F1
#
_cell.length_a   1.000
_cell.length_b   1.000
_cell.length_c   1.000
_cell.angle_alpha   90.00
_cell.angle_beta   90.00
_cell.angle_gamma   90.00
#
_symmetry.space_group_name_H-M   'P 1'
#
loop_
_entity.id
_entity.type
_entity.pdbx_description
1 polymer ?
#
loop_
_entity_poly.entity_id
_entity_poly.type
_entity_poly.pdbx_seq_one_letter_code
_entity_poly.pdbx_strand_id
1 'polypeptide(L)'
;LRRSLARIARRRKKDHIRALLVAARDCEPKYLIRLLLKDKLRIGLSELSLLEALGYTAAYAKKHSVSSRSFQSDLLKAVDILKGVHSVALIYDKIVPTLLDGGLWNLADTCSFSLGIPYEPMLSTSAKSVSEIINRYRGIEYTCVYKYNGICDQVIL
;
A
#
# COMPACT_ATOMS: atom_id res chain seq x y z
N LEU A 1 9.76 18.20 35.11
CA LEU A 1 9.74 16.75 34.79
C LEU A 1 9.54 16.40 33.30
N ARG A 2 8.47 16.83 32.61
CA ARG A 2 8.23 16.44 31.19
C ARG A 2 9.37 16.80 30.22
N ARG A 3 10.01 17.96 30.41
CA ARG A 3 11.18 18.40 29.61
C ARG A 3 12.43 17.53 29.83
N SER A 4 12.64 16.99 31.03
CA SER A 4 13.78 16.13 31.32
C SER A 4 13.61 14.72 30.74
N LEU A 5 12.41 14.14 30.79
CA LEU A 5 12.07 12.88 30.14
C LEU A 5 12.23 12.95 28.61
N ALA A 6 11.75 14.04 27.99
CA ALA A 6 11.93 14.27 26.56
C ALA A 6 13.41 14.35 26.15
N ARG A 7 14.28 14.86 27.03
CA ARG A 7 15.74 14.90 26.80
C ARG A 7 16.37 13.51 26.88
N ILE A 8 15.94 12.68 27.84
CA ILE A 8 16.42 11.30 27.99
C ILE A 8 15.99 10.46 26.78
N ALA A 9 14.73 10.56 26.35
CA ALA A 9 14.23 9.86 25.17
C ALA A 9 14.99 10.26 23.89
N ARG A 10 15.29 11.54 23.70
CA ARG A 10 16.10 12.01 22.56
C ARG A 10 17.52 11.44 22.58
N ARG A 11 18.16 11.34 23.75
CA ARG A 11 19.48 10.72 23.89
C ARG A 11 19.44 9.24 23.51
N ARG A 12 18.50 8.47 24.07
CA ARG A 12 18.32 7.03 23.74
C ARG A 12 18.11 6.80 22.24
N LYS A 13 17.28 7.63 21.59
CA LYS A 13 17.08 7.59 20.13
C LYS A 13 18.38 7.87 19.36
N LYS A 14 19.16 8.88 19.79
CA LYS A 14 20.45 9.21 19.18
C LYS A 14 21.44 8.05 19.31
N ASP A 15 21.47 7.38 20.46
CA ASP A 15 22.40 6.27 20.70
C ASP A 15 22.03 5.02 19.88
N HIS A 16 20.74 4.73 19.69
CA HIS A 16 20.31 3.68 18.76
C HIS A 16 20.67 3.99 17.31
N ILE A 17 20.48 5.23 16.87
CA ILE A 17 20.84 5.64 15.50
C ILE A 17 22.35 5.52 15.28
N ARG A 18 23.16 5.90 16.28
CA ARG A 18 24.62 5.72 16.24
C ARG A 18 25.00 4.25 16.11
N ALA A 19 24.39 3.37 16.90
CA ALA A 19 24.65 1.94 16.83
C ALA A 19 24.31 1.36 15.45
N LEU A 20 23.17 1.75 14.87
CA LEU A 20 22.77 1.33 13.52
C LEU A 20 23.75 1.83 12.45
N LEU A 21 24.20 3.09 12.53
CA LEU A 21 25.15 3.64 11.56
C LEU A 21 26.54 3.02 11.66
N VAL A 22 26.98 2.62 12.87
CA VAL A 22 28.26 1.92 13.07
C VAL A 22 28.22 0.49 12.53
N ALA A 23 27.06 -0.18 12.62
CA ALA A 23 26.87 -1.55 12.11
C ALA A 23 26.62 -1.62 10.60
N ALA A 24 26.14 -0.53 10.00
CA ALA A 24 25.76 -0.48 8.58
C ALA A 24 26.98 -0.58 7.65
N ARG A 25 26.83 -1.32 6.56
CA ARG A 25 27.88 -1.57 5.54
C ARG A 25 27.50 -0.96 4.19
N ASP A 26 28.53 -0.61 3.41
CA ASP A 26 28.42 -0.15 2.02
C ASP A 26 27.39 0.98 1.80
N CYS A 27 26.26 0.65 1.18
CA CYS A 27 25.20 1.58 0.79
C CYS A 27 24.04 1.64 1.80
N GLU A 28 24.05 0.81 2.85
CA GLU A 28 23.02 0.80 3.90
C GLU A 28 22.91 2.14 4.66
N PRO A 29 24.01 2.83 5.06
CA PRO A 29 23.92 4.10 5.76
C PRO A 29 23.13 5.16 4.98
N LYS A 30 23.24 5.15 3.64
CA LYS A 30 22.53 6.07 2.76
C LYS A 30 21.01 5.90 2.85
N TYR A 31 20.52 4.66 2.87
CA TYR A 31 19.09 4.37 2.99
C TYR A 31 18.58 4.59 4.41
N LEU A 32 19.37 4.25 5.43
CA LEU A 32 19.05 4.51 6.83
C LEU A 32 18.90 6.00 7.11
N ILE A 33 19.84 6.82 6.62
CA ILE A 33 19.79 8.28 6.79
C ILE A 33 18.55 8.86 6.11
N ARG A 34 18.20 8.39 4.90
CA ARG A 34 16.97 8.82 4.20
C ARG A 34 15.71 8.46 4.98
N LEU A 35 15.60 7.22 5.47
CA LEU A 35 14.46 6.76 6.26
C LEU A 35 14.27 7.59 7.54
N LEU A 36 15.37 7.94 8.23
CA LEU A 36 15.33 8.69 9.50
C LEU A 36 15.02 10.17 9.34
N LEU A 37 15.43 10.79 8.22
CA LEU A 37 15.25 12.23 7.98
C LEU A 37 13.83 12.63 7.55
N LYS A 38 12.87 11.70 7.60
CA LYS A 38 11.45 11.90 7.24
C LYS A 38 11.17 12.33 5.80
N ASP A 39 12.21 12.44 4.98
CA ASP A 39 12.04 12.49 3.53
C ASP A 39 11.88 11.06 3.02
N LYS A 40 10.83 10.82 2.25
CA LYS A 40 10.57 9.57 1.52
C LYS A 40 11.89 8.96 1.02
N LEU A 41 12.03 7.64 1.01
CA LEU A 41 13.27 6.91 0.65
C LEU A 41 13.88 7.29 -0.73
N ARG A 42 13.14 8.07 -1.55
CA ARG A 42 13.47 8.60 -2.88
C ARG A 42 13.96 7.51 -3.84
N ILE A 43 13.35 6.33 -3.76
CA ILE A 43 13.63 5.21 -4.68
C ILE A 43 12.87 5.41 -6.01
N GLY A 44 11.80 6.22 -6.02
CA GLY A 44 10.93 6.37 -7.18
C GLY A 44 9.92 5.23 -7.34
N LEU A 45 9.87 4.31 -6.37
CA LEU A 45 8.85 3.26 -6.29
C LEU A 45 7.64 3.76 -5.50
N SER A 46 6.47 3.40 -6.00
CA SER A 46 5.19 3.63 -5.34
C SER A 46 4.70 2.36 -4.66
N GLU A 47 3.72 2.49 -3.78
CA GLU A 47 3.05 1.36 -3.13
C GLU A 47 2.39 0.43 -4.15
N LEU A 48 1.84 0.97 -5.23
CA LEU A 48 1.29 0.18 -6.34
C LEU A 48 2.35 -0.72 -6.98
N SER A 49 3.57 -0.21 -7.14
CA SER A 49 4.70 -1.00 -7.66
C SER A 49 5.12 -2.12 -6.71
N LEU A 50 4.95 -1.94 -5.40
CA LEU A 50 5.20 -2.97 -4.39
C LEU A 50 4.15 -4.08 -4.48
N LEU A 51 2.86 -3.73 -4.60
CA LEU A 51 1.78 -4.70 -4.77
C LEU A 51 1.92 -5.50 -6.07
N GLU A 52 2.34 -4.84 -7.15
CA GLU A 52 2.64 -5.49 -8.42
C GLU A 52 3.76 -6.51 -8.29
N ALA A 53 4.88 -6.12 -7.65
CA ALA A 53 5.99 -7.02 -7.39
C ALA A 53 5.56 -8.24 -6.56
N LEU A 54 4.73 -8.02 -5.52
CA LEU A 54 4.23 -9.07 -4.65
C LEU A 54 3.26 -10.01 -5.37
N GLY A 55 2.42 -9.49 -6.27
CA GLY A 55 1.56 -10.32 -7.11
C GLY A 55 2.34 -11.17 -8.09
N TYR A 56 3.38 -10.60 -8.70
CA TYR A 56 4.28 -11.38 -9.56
C TYR A 56 5.01 -12.47 -8.78
N THR A 57 5.60 -12.17 -7.62
CA THR A 57 6.31 -13.19 -6.83
C THR A 57 5.39 -14.31 -6.37
N ALA A 58 4.16 -14.00 -5.93
CA ALA A 58 3.17 -15.00 -5.55
C ALA A 58 2.80 -15.93 -6.71
N ALA A 59 2.63 -15.39 -7.91
CA ALA A 59 2.32 -16.17 -9.11
C ALA A 59 3.50 -17.05 -9.57
N TYR A 60 4.74 -16.52 -9.50
CA TYR A 60 5.95 -17.27 -9.83
C TYR A 60 6.25 -18.38 -8.82
N ALA A 61 6.05 -18.14 -7.53
CA ALA A 61 6.29 -19.12 -6.48
C ALA A 61 5.46 -20.41 -6.66
N LYS A 62 4.25 -20.29 -7.21
CA LYS A 62 3.35 -21.43 -7.46
C LYS A 62 3.66 -22.19 -8.77
N LYS A 63 4.29 -21.54 -9.75
CA LYS A 63 4.49 -22.07 -11.11
C LYS A 63 5.98 -22.00 -11.50
N HIS A 64 6.81 -22.84 -10.88
CA HIS A 64 8.24 -22.90 -11.20
C HIS A 64 8.58 -23.45 -12.60
N SER A 65 7.61 -23.81 -13.46
CA SER A 65 7.90 -24.68 -14.61
C SER A 65 7.00 -24.60 -15.87
N VAL A 66 6.09 -23.63 -16.04
CA VAL A 66 5.25 -23.58 -17.26
C VAL A 66 5.23 -22.21 -17.94
N SER A 67 6.10 -22.03 -18.92
CA SER A 67 6.07 -20.94 -19.89
C SER A 67 4.96 -21.19 -20.91
N SER A 68 3.84 -20.49 -20.76
CA SER A 68 2.80 -20.44 -21.79
C SER A 68 2.19 -19.04 -21.82
N ARG A 69 1.67 -18.64 -22.97
CA ARG A 69 1.13 -17.29 -23.23
C ARG A 69 -0.07 -16.92 -22.32
N SER A 70 -0.70 -17.91 -21.67
CA SER A 70 -1.71 -17.74 -20.61
C SER A 70 -1.14 -17.29 -19.25
N PHE A 71 0.17 -17.38 -19.04
CA PHE A 71 0.81 -16.98 -17.80
C PHE A 71 0.72 -15.46 -17.57
N GLN A 72 0.80 -14.65 -18.63
CA GLN A 72 0.70 -13.19 -18.52
C GLN A 72 -0.68 -12.74 -18.05
N SER A 73 -1.76 -13.41 -18.50
CA SER A 73 -3.11 -13.12 -18.01
C SER A 73 -3.30 -13.54 -16.55
N ASP A 74 -2.64 -14.62 -16.11
CA ASP A 74 -2.68 -15.06 -14.72
C ASP A 74 -1.90 -14.11 -13.80
N LEU A 75 -0.78 -13.55 -14.28
CA LEU A 75 -0.02 -12.53 -13.55
C LEU A 75 -0.83 -11.26 -13.32
N LEU A 76 -1.54 -10.78 -14.34
CA LEU A 76 -2.38 -9.59 -14.21
C LEU A 76 -3.53 -9.83 -13.22
N LYS A 77 -4.22 -10.98 -13.33
CA LYS A 77 -5.25 -11.37 -12.36
C LYS A 77 -4.71 -11.42 -10.94
N ALA A 78 -3.48 -11.93 -10.78
CA ALA A 78 -2.86 -12.04 -9.47
C ALA A 78 -2.63 -10.66 -8.83
N VAL A 79 -2.13 -9.72 -9.61
CA VAL A 79 -1.95 -8.32 -9.20
C VAL A 79 -3.29 -7.67 -8.89
N ASP A 80 -4.33 -7.90 -9.71
CA ASP A 80 -5.65 -7.29 -9.52
C ASP A 80 -6.32 -7.78 -8.22
N ILE A 81 -6.18 -9.06 -7.89
CA ILE A 81 -6.67 -9.62 -6.61
C ILE A 81 -5.99 -8.93 -5.43
N LEU A 82 -4.67 -8.75 -5.48
CA LEU A 82 -3.93 -8.08 -4.41
C LEU A 82 -4.28 -6.60 -4.28
N LYS A 83 -4.46 -5.90 -5.40
CA LYS A 83 -4.92 -4.51 -5.40
C LYS A 83 -6.30 -4.42 -4.77
N GLY A 84 -7.22 -5.32 -5.12
CA GLY A 84 -8.56 -5.39 -4.52
C GLY A 84 -8.52 -5.62 -3.01
N VAL A 85 -7.71 -6.58 -2.55
CA VAL A 85 -7.56 -6.87 -1.11
C VAL A 85 -6.92 -5.71 -0.37
N HIS A 86 -5.88 -5.08 -0.94
CA HIS A 86 -5.22 -3.92 -0.34
C HIS A 86 -6.18 -2.74 -0.16
N SER A 87 -7.06 -2.49 -1.13
CA SER A 87 -8.05 -1.42 -1.02
C SER A 87 -9.05 -1.64 0.12
N VAL A 88 -9.32 -2.91 0.49
CA VAL A 88 -10.24 -3.26 1.59
C VAL A 88 -9.53 -3.36 2.94
N ALA A 89 -8.31 -3.89 2.97
CA ALA A 89 -7.55 -4.14 4.18
C ALA A 89 -6.11 -3.63 4.05
N LEU A 90 -5.85 -2.44 4.56
CA LEU A 90 -4.52 -1.80 4.56
C LEU A 90 -3.57 -2.36 5.65
N ILE A 91 -3.51 -3.69 5.83
CA ILE A 91 -2.68 -4.35 6.86
C ILE A 91 -1.79 -5.44 6.24
N TYR A 92 -0.53 -5.08 5.95
CA TYR A 92 0.49 -6.02 5.46
C TYR A 92 0.79 -7.16 6.44
N ASP A 93 0.71 -6.90 7.75
CA ASP A 93 0.94 -7.92 8.79
C ASP A 93 -0.05 -9.09 8.70
N LYS A 94 -1.23 -8.88 8.10
CA LYS A 94 -2.21 -9.93 7.83
C LYS A 94 -2.06 -10.50 6.43
N ILE A 95 -1.81 -9.64 5.43
CA ILE A 95 -1.71 -10.05 4.02
C ILE A 95 -0.52 -10.99 3.78
N VAL A 96 0.65 -10.69 4.36
CA VAL A 96 1.86 -11.47 4.14
C VAL A 96 1.74 -12.92 4.65
N PRO A 97 1.34 -13.18 5.91
CA PRO A 97 1.20 -14.56 6.39
C PRO A 97 0.09 -15.33 5.66
N THR A 98 -1.06 -14.70 5.38
CA THR A 98 -2.15 -15.37 4.66
C THR A 98 -1.76 -15.72 3.23
N LEU A 99 -0.94 -14.89 2.57
CA LEU A 99 -0.39 -15.19 1.26
C LEU A 99 0.59 -16.38 1.29
N LEU A 100 1.39 -16.50 2.35
CA LEU A 100 2.33 -17.61 2.52
C LEU A 100 1.61 -18.93 2.83
N ASP A 101 0.57 -18.90 3.67
CA ASP A 101 -0.12 -20.11 4.14
C ASP A 101 -1.25 -20.56 3.18
N GLY A 102 -2.13 -19.64 2.78
CA GLY A 102 -3.36 -19.91 2.03
C GLY A 102 -3.26 -19.62 0.53
N GLY A 103 -2.19 -18.96 0.09
CA GLY A 103 -1.99 -18.54 -1.28
C GLY A 103 -2.97 -17.44 -1.74
N LEU A 104 -2.79 -17.00 -2.97
CA LEU A 104 -3.45 -15.80 -3.51
C LEU A 104 -4.99 -15.90 -3.61
N TRP A 105 -5.52 -17.10 -3.84
CA TRP A 105 -6.95 -17.30 -4.08
C TRP A 105 -7.78 -17.22 -2.79
N ASN A 106 -7.19 -17.60 -1.67
CA ASN A 106 -7.86 -17.54 -0.36
C ASN A 106 -7.74 -16.15 0.29
N LEU A 107 -6.96 -15.25 -0.32
CA LEU A 107 -6.67 -13.94 0.24
C LEU A 107 -7.93 -13.08 0.33
N ALA A 108 -8.81 -13.15 -0.67
CA ALA A 108 -10.06 -12.39 -0.71
C ALA A 108 -11.04 -12.82 0.39
N ASP A 109 -11.13 -14.12 0.67
CA ASP A 109 -12.03 -14.65 1.71
C ASP A 109 -11.49 -14.38 3.12
N THR A 110 -10.17 -14.41 3.28
CA THR A 110 -9.51 -14.26 4.59
C THR A 110 -9.37 -12.79 5.00
N CYS A 111 -9.13 -11.90 4.03
CA CYS A 111 -8.94 -10.47 4.25
C CYS A 111 -10.21 -9.70 3.86
N SER A 112 -11.30 -9.95 4.59
CA SER A 112 -12.55 -9.21 4.45
C SER A 112 -12.50 -7.86 5.17
N PHE A 113 -13.44 -6.97 4.82
CA PHE A 113 -13.65 -5.71 5.54
C PHE A 113 -13.91 -5.99 7.02
N SER A 114 -13.18 -5.31 7.90
CA SER A 114 -13.36 -5.40 9.35
C SER A 114 -13.46 -4.01 9.93
N LEU A 115 -14.37 -3.88 10.90
CA LEU A 115 -14.47 -2.70 11.75
C LEU A 115 -13.13 -2.45 12.45
N GLY A 116 -12.83 -1.17 12.70
CA GLY A 116 -11.54 -0.68 13.20
C GLY A 116 -10.39 -0.58 12.17
N ILE A 117 -10.54 -1.07 10.94
CA ILE A 117 -9.48 -1.04 9.91
C ILE A 117 -9.78 0.02 8.85
N PRO A 118 -8.86 0.97 8.57
CA PRO A 118 -9.04 1.93 7.50
C PRO A 118 -8.94 1.25 6.13
N TYR A 119 -9.66 1.81 5.15
CA TYR A 119 -9.64 1.36 3.77
C TYR A 119 -9.20 2.50 2.86
N GLU A 120 -8.84 2.18 1.62
CA GLU A 120 -8.37 3.20 0.69
C GLU A 120 -9.56 4.03 0.18
N PRO A 121 -9.61 5.36 0.43
CA PRO A 121 -10.74 6.18 0.02
C PRO A 121 -10.81 6.27 -1.51
N MET A 122 -12.03 6.25 -2.05
CA MET A 122 -12.23 6.43 -3.49
C MET A 122 -11.78 7.84 -3.92
N LEU A 123 -10.84 7.91 -4.86
CA LEU A 123 -10.36 9.16 -5.42
C LEU A 123 -11.19 9.59 -6.63
N SER A 124 -11.54 10.87 -6.69
CA SER A 124 -12.26 11.44 -7.82
C SER A 124 -11.33 11.68 -9.00
N THR A 125 -11.72 11.22 -10.18
CA THR A 125 -11.08 11.64 -11.44
C THR A 125 -11.51 13.07 -11.78
N SER A 126 -10.56 13.95 -12.13
CA SER A 126 -10.88 15.29 -12.63
C SER A 126 -11.58 15.22 -13.99
N ALA A 127 -12.47 16.17 -14.25
CA ALA A 127 -13.13 16.37 -15.54
C ALA A 127 -13.09 17.86 -15.88
N LYS A 128 -12.78 18.19 -17.14
CA LYS A 128 -12.63 19.59 -17.58
C LYS A 128 -13.94 20.20 -18.04
N SER A 129 -14.88 19.37 -18.52
CA SER A 129 -16.18 19.82 -19.02
C SER A 129 -17.30 18.87 -18.60
N VAL A 130 -18.52 19.41 -18.57
CA VAL A 130 -19.74 18.62 -18.32
C VAL A 130 -19.95 17.58 -19.43
N SER A 131 -19.63 17.92 -20.68
CA SER A 131 -19.70 16.99 -21.80
C SER A 131 -18.79 15.78 -21.64
N GLU A 132 -17.60 15.95 -21.03
CA GLU A 132 -16.70 14.85 -20.72
C GLU A 132 -17.33 13.87 -19.72
N ILE A 133 -18.02 14.39 -18.70
CA ILE A 133 -18.73 13.60 -17.69
C ILE A 133 -19.87 12.83 -18.34
N ILE A 134 -20.70 13.49 -19.15
CA ILE A 134 -21.84 12.86 -19.85
C ILE A 134 -21.37 11.75 -20.79
N ASN A 135 -20.27 11.98 -21.51
CA ASN A 135 -19.69 10.97 -22.40
C ASN A 135 -19.11 9.79 -21.63
N ARG A 136 -18.47 10.04 -20.48
CA ARG A 136 -17.85 9.01 -19.63
C ARG A 136 -18.88 8.09 -18.97
N TYR A 137 -20.01 8.65 -18.54
CA TYR A 137 -21.08 7.92 -17.83
C TYR A 137 -22.32 7.68 -18.71
N ARG A 138 -22.14 7.58 -20.03
CA ARG A 138 -23.26 7.40 -20.96
C ARG A 138 -23.93 6.04 -20.74
N GLY A 139 -25.24 6.05 -20.49
CA GLY A 139 -26.03 4.83 -20.28
C GLY A 139 -25.90 4.23 -18.88
N ILE A 140 -25.33 4.96 -17.92
CA ILE A 140 -25.23 4.59 -16.51
C ILE A 140 -26.00 5.65 -15.70
N GLU A 141 -26.76 5.24 -14.70
CA GLU A 141 -27.38 6.18 -13.75
C GLU A 141 -26.32 6.78 -12.84
N TYR A 142 -26.30 8.11 -12.72
CA TYR A 142 -25.35 8.83 -11.86
C TYR A 142 -26.07 9.91 -11.04
N THR A 143 -25.50 10.22 -9.87
CA THR A 143 -26.01 11.24 -8.96
C THR A 143 -24.97 12.34 -8.78
N CYS A 144 -25.41 13.60 -8.85
CA CYS A 144 -24.57 14.76 -8.62
C CYS A 144 -24.64 15.17 -7.14
N VAL A 145 -23.54 15.04 -6.42
CA VAL A 145 -23.41 15.50 -5.02
C VAL A 145 -22.50 16.73 -4.99
N TYR A 146 -22.82 17.70 -4.13
CA TYR A 146 -22.00 18.87 -3.94
C TYR A 146 -20.64 18.49 -3.32
N LYS A 147 -19.55 18.98 -3.92
CA LYS A 147 -18.19 18.76 -3.39
C LYS A 147 -17.89 19.78 -2.29
N TYR A 148 -17.92 19.33 -1.04
CA TYR A 148 -17.59 20.17 0.11
C TYR A 148 -16.07 20.43 0.21
N ASN A 149 -15.69 21.67 0.51
CA ASN A 149 -14.30 22.08 0.73
C ASN A 149 -13.92 21.84 2.20
N GLY A 150 -13.73 20.57 2.58
CA GLY A 150 -13.36 20.16 3.93
C GLY A 150 -12.27 19.09 3.94
N ILE A 151 -12.10 18.44 5.09
CA ILE A 151 -11.26 17.24 5.23
C ILE A 151 -12.14 16.01 4.99
N CYS A 152 -11.61 15.03 4.25
CA CYS A 152 -12.26 13.73 4.12
C CYS A 152 -11.94 12.89 5.35
N ASP A 153 -12.91 12.76 6.25
CA ASP A 153 -12.79 11.93 7.45
C ASP A 153 -13.55 10.62 7.27
N GLN A 154 -12.87 9.51 7.57
CA GLN A 154 -13.47 8.18 7.61
C GLN A 154 -13.77 7.82 9.07
N VAL A 155 -15.05 7.68 9.40
CA VAL A 155 -15.48 7.25 10.74
C VAL A 155 -15.56 5.73 10.77
N ILE A 156 -14.69 5.11 11.57
CA ILE A 156 -14.63 3.66 11.74
C ILE A 156 -15.00 3.38 13.19
N LEU A 157 -16.11 2.68 13.40
CA LEU A 157 -16.62 2.28 14.72
C LEU A 157 -15.91 1.03 15.25
#